data_AF-A0A0F9W5Y4-F1
#
_entry.id   AF-A0A0F9W5Y4-F1
#
_cell.length_a   1.000
_cell.length_b   1.000
_cell.length_c   1.000
_cell.angle_alpha   90.00
_cell.angle_beta   90.00
_cell.angle_gamma   90.00
#
_symmetry.space_group_name_H-M   'P 1'
#
loop_
_entity.id
_entity.type
_entity.pdbx_description
1 polymer ?
#
loop_
_entity_poly.entity_id
_entity_poly.type
_entity_poly.pdbx_seq_one_letter_code
_entity_poly.pdbx_strand_id
1 'polypeptide(L)'
;MKEIEAVKLLSSSKLFDEKWYKECYPDVAMAGMPPVLHYLKYGWLMRRDPSQDFSSEKYIQSNKDVMNINPLLHYLTVGEKEGRKKYASLVKVGSSKGIKNTYNTLNSVADNVAIQLEKTQSSLEYYFQRCQELEFEKLDR
;
A
#
# COMPACT_ATOMS: atom_id res chain seq x y z
N MET A 1 12.10 -14.68 -7.49
CA MET A 1 12.27 -13.48 -8.34
C MET A 1 13.19 -12.53 -7.61
N LYS A 2 14.15 -11.90 -8.29
CA LYS A 2 15.05 -10.92 -7.64
C LYS A 2 14.30 -9.62 -7.38
N GLU A 3 14.67 -8.89 -6.31
CA GLU A 3 14.02 -7.61 -5.95
C GLU A 3 13.98 -6.62 -7.12
N ILE A 4 15.09 -6.50 -7.85
CA ILE A 4 15.21 -5.61 -9.02
C ILE A 4 14.20 -5.98 -10.12
N GLU A 5 13.97 -7.27 -10.34
CA GLU A 5 13.00 -7.75 -11.34
C GLU A 5 11.56 -7.45 -10.90
N ALA A 6 11.27 -7.64 -9.61
CA ALA A 6 9.95 -7.34 -9.04
C ALA A 6 9.64 -5.84 -9.11
N VAL A 7 10.61 -4.99 -8.73
CA VAL A 7 10.48 -3.53 -8.84
C VAL A 7 10.22 -3.14 -10.29
N LYS A 8 10.99 -3.67 -11.25
CA LYS A 8 10.82 -3.37 -12.67
C LYS A 8 9.45 -3.80 -13.18
N LEU A 9 8.99 -4.98 -12.78
CA LEU A 9 7.67 -5.50 -13.17
C LEU A 9 6.55 -4.59 -12.65
N LEU A 10 6.60 -4.21 -11.37
CA LEU A 10 5.63 -3.30 -10.76
C LEU A 10 5.67 -1.92 -11.42
N SER A 11 6.85 -1.31 -11.58
CA SER A 11 6.98 0.03 -12.15
C SER A 11 6.59 0.11 -13.63
N SER A 12 6.76 -0.99 -14.37
CA SER A 12 6.34 -1.07 -15.79
C SER A 12 4.85 -1.36 -15.96
N SER A 13 4.17 -1.75 -14.88
CA SER A 13 2.75 -2.07 -14.91
C SER A 13 1.90 -0.82 -14.89
N LYS A 14 0.79 -0.84 -15.64
CA LYS A 14 -0.24 0.21 -15.59
C LYS A 14 -1.03 0.22 -14.28
N LEU A 15 -0.86 -0.80 -13.45
CA LEU A 15 -1.55 -0.97 -12.18
C LEU A 15 -0.76 -0.43 -10.98
N PHE A 16 0.43 0.13 -11.21
CA PHE A 16 1.15 0.93 -10.23
C PHE A 16 1.27 2.36 -10.75
N ASP A 17 0.68 3.31 -10.02
CA ASP A 17 0.78 4.73 -10.35
C ASP A 17 1.57 5.43 -9.25
N GLU A 18 2.83 5.74 -9.53
CA GLU A 18 3.73 6.36 -8.55
C GLU A 18 3.22 7.72 -8.06
N LYS A 19 2.63 8.52 -8.96
CA LYS A 19 2.15 9.86 -8.62
C LYS A 19 0.93 9.74 -7.71
N TRP A 20 -0.03 8.93 -8.11
CA TRP A 20 -1.22 8.67 -7.30
C TRP A 20 -0.87 8.04 -5.95
N TYR A 21 0.07 7.10 -5.93
CA TYR A 21 0.51 6.44 -4.70
C TYR A 21 1.10 7.45 -3.70
N LYS A 22 1.93 8.39 -4.16
CA LYS A 22 2.46 9.47 -3.30
C LYS A 22 1.39 10.46 -2.84
N GLU A 23 0.41 10.74 -3.70
CA GLU A 23 -0.72 11.62 -3.34
C GLU A 23 -1.64 10.97 -2.29
N CYS A 24 -1.88 9.65 -2.40
CA CYS A 24 -2.61 8.86 -1.40
C CYS A 24 -1.86 8.68 -0.09
N TYR A 25 -0.54 8.57 -0.18
CA TYR A 25 0.33 8.16 0.92
C TYR A 25 1.49 9.14 1.11
N PRO A 26 1.24 10.33 1.70
CA PRO A 26 2.26 11.36 1.88
C PRO A 26 3.44 10.92 2.74
N ASP A 27 3.24 9.96 3.64
CA ASP A 27 4.27 9.33 4.47
C ASP A 27 5.35 8.63 3.63
N VAL A 28 4.98 8.10 2.47
CA VAL A 28 5.92 7.49 1.52
C VAL A 28 6.87 8.54 0.94
N ALA A 29 6.37 9.75 0.69
CA ALA A 29 7.21 10.87 0.25
C ALA A 29 8.17 11.31 1.36
N MET A 30 7.73 11.27 2.62
CA MET A 30 8.58 11.61 3.77
C MET A 30 9.66 10.55 4.04
N ALA A 31 9.39 9.29 3.76
CA ALA A 31 10.34 8.18 3.96
C ALA A 31 11.57 8.23 3.03
N GLY A 32 11.57 9.09 2.01
CA GLY A 32 12.70 9.24 1.07
C GLY A 32 13.00 7.99 0.23
N MET A 33 12.12 6.99 0.25
CA MET A 33 12.23 5.75 -0.50
C MET A 33 11.46 5.84 -1.83
N PRO A 34 11.93 5.21 -2.92
CA PRO A 34 11.14 5.09 -4.14
C PRO A 34 9.77 4.45 -3.87
N PRO A 35 8.64 5.02 -4.32
CA PRO A 35 7.32 4.54 -3.94
C PRO A 35 7.03 3.10 -4.35
N VAL A 36 7.56 2.66 -5.51
CA VAL A 36 7.45 1.26 -5.95
C VAL A 36 8.17 0.30 -5.01
N LEU A 37 9.33 0.72 -4.48
CA LEU A 37 10.10 -0.06 -3.52
C LEU A 37 9.38 -0.09 -2.17
N HIS A 38 8.85 1.05 -1.75
CA HIS A 38 8.00 1.13 -0.56
C HIS A 38 6.79 0.21 -0.69
N TYR A 39 6.08 0.25 -1.82
CA TYR A 39 4.93 -0.63 -2.03
C TYR A 39 5.35 -2.10 -1.98
N LEU A 40 6.45 -2.48 -2.65
CA LEU A 40 6.96 -3.85 -2.69
C LEU A 40 7.32 -4.38 -1.29
N LYS A 41 7.95 -3.55 -0.44
CA LYS A 41 8.43 -3.96 0.88
C LYS A 41 7.37 -3.84 1.97
N TYR A 42 6.59 -2.76 1.97
CA TYR A 42 5.77 -2.35 3.10
C TYR A 42 4.32 -2.05 2.73
N GLY A 43 4.09 -1.36 1.60
CA GLY A 43 2.76 -0.87 1.23
C GLY A 43 1.70 -1.98 1.13
N TRP A 44 2.04 -3.11 0.51
CA TRP A 44 1.09 -4.22 0.39
C TRP A 44 0.76 -4.92 1.72
N LEU A 45 1.70 -4.96 2.66
CA LEU A 45 1.48 -5.51 4.01
C LEU A 45 0.48 -4.66 4.77
N MET A 46 0.55 -3.34 4.58
CA MET A 46 -0.40 -2.36 5.09
C MET A 46 -1.70 -2.29 4.30
N ARG A 47 -1.93 -3.20 3.34
CA ARG A 47 -3.11 -3.24 2.48
C ARG A 47 -3.32 -1.96 1.66
N ARG A 48 -2.25 -1.19 1.41
CA ARG A 48 -2.30 0.02 0.58
C ARG A 48 -2.53 -0.34 -0.87
N ASP A 49 -3.22 0.54 -1.58
CA ASP A 49 -3.54 0.34 -2.99
C ASP A 49 -2.39 0.91 -3.84
N PRO A 50 -1.92 0.21 -4.88
CA PRO A 50 -0.83 0.71 -5.74
C PRO A 50 -1.29 1.71 -6.81
N SER A 51 -2.59 1.75 -7.13
CA SER A 51 -3.18 2.67 -8.11
C SER A 51 -4.70 2.76 -7.95
N GLN A 52 -5.34 3.66 -8.69
CA GLN A 52 -6.80 3.74 -8.78
C GLN A 52 -7.44 2.46 -9.35
N ASP A 53 -6.71 1.73 -10.20
CA ASP A 53 -7.23 0.57 -10.93
C ASP A 53 -6.99 -0.76 -10.23
N PHE A 54 -6.36 -0.74 -9.04
CA PHE A 54 -6.07 -1.95 -8.29
C PHE A 54 -6.19 -1.73 -6.78
N SER A 55 -7.08 -2.51 -6.15
CA SER A 55 -7.24 -2.56 -4.70
C SER A 55 -6.58 -3.80 -4.13
N SER A 56 -5.56 -3.59 -3.30
CA SER A 56 -4.83 -4.67 -2.61
C SER A 56 -5.77 -5.42 -1.66
N GLU A 57 -6.52 -4.67 -0.84
CA GLU A 57 -7.43 -5.25 0.15
C GLU A 57 -8.51 -6.12 -0.50
N LYS A 58 -9.21 -5.60 -1.51
CA LYS A 58 -10.28 -6.37 -2.18
C LYS A 58 -9.75 -7.59 -2.92
N TYR A 59 -8.56 -7.47 -3.52
CA TYR A 59 -7.93 -8.60 -4.19
C TYR A 59 -7.63 -9.74 -3.20
N ILE A 60 -7.07 -9.41 -2.03
CA ILE A 60 -6.78 -10.39 -0.97
C ILE A 60 -8.06 -10.98 -0.37
N GLN A 61 -9.08 -10.17 -0.11
CA GLN A 61 -10.36 -10.66 0.41
C GLN A 61 -11.03 -11.66 -0.53
N SER A 62 -10.90 -11.44 -1.84
CA SER A 62 -11.48 -12.30 -2.88
C SER A 62 -10.62 -13.52 -3.20
N ASN A 63 -9.33 -13.49 -2.84
CA ASN A 63 -8.35 -14.53 -3.13
C ASN A 63 -7.56 -14.84 -1.84
N LYS A 64 -8.16 -15.63 -0.95
CA LYS A 64 -7.58 -15.90 0.38
C LYS A 64 -6.26 -16.68 0.33
N ASP A 65 -6.01 -17.39 -0.77
CA ASP A 65 -4.76 -18.10 -1.06
C ASP A 65 -3.54 -17.16 -1.16
N VAL A 66 -3.77 -15.86 -1.41
CA VAL A 66 -2.68 -14.88 -1.57
C VAL A 66 -2.57 -13.90 -0.40
N MET A 67 -3.17 -14.19 0.75
CA MET A 67 -3.23 -13.27 1.91
C MET A 67 -1.85 -12.75 2.37
N ASN A 68 -0.82 -13.59 2.23
CA ASN A 68 0.57 -13.33 2.63
C ASN A 68 1.51 -13.13 1.44
N ILE A 69 0.97 -12.84 0.25
CA ILE A 69 1.73 -12.59 -0.97
C ILE A 69 1.41 -11.17 -1.44
N ASN A 70 2.41 -10.46 -2.00
CA ASN A 70 2.17 -9.15 -2.60
C ASN A 70 1.08 -9.28 -3.69
N PRO A 71 -0.08 -8.61 -3.53
CA PRO A 71 -1.27 -8.88 -4.33
C PRO A 71 -1.11 -8.40 -5.77
N LEU A 72 -0.50 -7.23 -5.98
CA LEU A 72 -0.25 -6.73 -7.33
C LEU A 72 0.80 -7.58 -8.04
N LEU A 73 1.87 -7.96 -7.35
CA LEU A 73 2.89 -8.84 -7.93
C LEU A 73 2.31 -10.20 -8.31
N HIS A 74 1.48 -10.78 -7.43
CA HIS A 74 0.77 -12.02 -7.70
C HIS A 74 -0.15 -11.88 -8.93
N TYR A 75 -0.94 -10.81 -8.99
CA TYR A 75 -1.83 -10.55 -10.12
C TYR A 75 -1.06 -10.51 -11.44
N LEU A 76 0.05 -9.76 -11.49
CA LEU A 76 0.85 -9.59 -12.72
C LEU A 76 1.60 -10.85 -13.16
N THR A 77 1.90 -11.77 -12.24
CA THR A 77 2.68 -12.97 -12.55
C THR A 77 1.81 -14.20 -12.83
N VAL A 78 0.74 -14.35 -12.05
CA VAL A 78 -0.11 -15.55 -12.02
C VAL A 78 -1.58 -15.17 -12.21
N GLY A 79 -2.09 -14.24 -11.40
CA GLY A 79 -3.53 -13.98 -11.29
C GLY A 79 -4.19 -13.54 -12.60
N GLU A 80 -3.51 -12.77 -13.44
CA GLU A 80 -4.03 -12.36 -14.75
C GLU A 80 -4.22 -13.56 -15.69
N LYS A 81 -3.26 -14.49 -15.70
CA LYS A 81 -3.32 -15.71 -16.54
C LYS A 81 -4.40 -16.67 -16.06
N GLU A 82 -4.67 -16.68 -14.76
CA GLU A 82 -5.76 -17.46 -14.15
C GLU A 82 -7.13 -16.79 -14.32
N GLY A 83 -7.20 -15.61 -14.93
CA GLY A 83 -8.46 -14.88 -15.13
C GLY A 83 -9.03 -14.28 -13.83
N ARG A 84 -8.20 -14.07 -12.80
CA ARG A 84 -8.63 -13.41 -11.56
C ARG A 84 -9.05 -11.98 -11.86
N LYS A 85 -10.06 -11.50 -11.14
CA LYS A 85 -10.54 -10.12 -11.28
C LYS A 85 -9.62 -9.16 -10.52
N LYS A 86 -9.35 -8.01 -11.13
CA LYS A 86 -8.86 -6.82 -10.42
C LYS A 86 -10.03 -5.96 -9.95
N TYR A 87 -9.80 -5.18 -8.92
CA TYR A 87 -10.80 -4.31 -8.32
C TYR A 87 -10.25 -2.88 -8.30
N ALA A 88 -11.06 -1.90 -8.66
CA ALA A 88 -10.66 -0.50 -8.53
C ALA A 88 -10.51 -0.11 -7.05
N SER A 89 -9.55 0.76 -6.76
CA SER A 89 -9.37 1.36 -5.43
C SER A 89 -10.60 2.18 -5.04
N LEU A 90 -10.92 2.13 -3.75
CA LEU A 90 -11.93 3.01 -3.15
C LEU A 90 -11.33 4.33 -2.67
N VAL A 91 -10.00 4.47 -2.67
CA VAL A 91 -9.31 5.69 -2.27
C VAL A 91 -9.57 6.76 -3.33
N LYS A 92 -10.17 7.89 -2.91
CA LYS A 92 -10.48 9.02 -3.77
C LYS A 92 -9.42 10.10 -3.56
N VAL A 93 -8.52 10.26 -4.53
CA VAL A 93 -7.63 11.43 -4.59
C VAL A 93 -8.37 12.56 -5.29
N GLY A 94 -8.38 13.74 -4.68
CA GLY A 94 -9.28 14.84 -5.03
C GLY A 94 -9.15 15.32 -6.48
N SER A 95 -10.20 15.09 -7.28
CA SER A 95 -10.61 16.04 -8.31
C SER A 95 -11.64 16.99 -7.69
N SER A 96 -11.28 18.26 -7.64
CA SER A 96 -12.07 19.39 -7.17
C SER A 96 -13.31 19.62 -8.03
N LYS A 97 -14.38 18.83 -7.82
CA LYS A 97 -15.79 19.28 -7.91
C LYS A 97 -16.73 18.15 -7.47
N GLY A 98 -17.21 18.27 -6.24
CA GLY A 98 -18.46 17.65 -5.79
C GLY A 98 -18.45 16.12 -5.66
N ILE A 99 -17.85 15.59 -4.59
CA ILE A 99 -18.35 14.34 -4.00
C ILE A 99 -18.53 14.58 -2.51
N LYS A 100 -19.79 14.69 -2.11
CA LYS A 100 -20.21 14.62 -0.71
C LYS A 100 -19.83 13.24 -0.18
N ASN A 101 -19.07 13.29 0.90
CA ASN A 101 -18.62 12.22 1.77
C ASN A 101 -19.62 11.04 1.90
N THR A 102 -19.32 9.89 1.27
CA THR A 102 -19.96 8.60 1.57
C THR A 102 -19.24 7.84 2.70
N TYR A 103 -18.44 8.51 3.53
CA TYR A 103 -18.00 8.01 4.84
C TYR A 103 -18.87 8.55 5.99
N ASN A 104 -19.96 9.27 5.71
CA ASN A 104 -20.72 10.03 6.71
C ASN A 104 -21.92 9.29 7.37
N THR A 105 -21.92 7.95 7.41
CA THR A 105 -22.91 7.19 8.21
C THR A 105 -22.30 6.49 9.44
N LEU A 106 -21.01 6.73 9.78
CA LEU A 106 -20.38 6.19 11.01
C LEU A 106 -19.68 7.26 11.87
N ASN A 107 -19.98 8.55 11.64
CA ASN A 107 -19.24 9.69 12.19
C ASN A 107 -19.70 10.17 13.57
N SER A 108 -19.32 9.44 14.61
CA SER A 108 -19.15 10.04 15.94
C SER A 108 -18.10 9.33 16.80
N VAL A 109 -17.87 8.04 16.57
CA VAL A 109 -16.82 7.25 17.26
C VAL A 109 -15.57 7.07 16.39
N ALA A 110 -15.73 7.12 15.06
CA ALA A 110 -14.66 6.84 14.09
C ALA A 110 -13.56 7.91 14.05
N ASP A 111 -13.87 9.19 14.28
CA ASP A 111 -12.88 10.27 14.13
C ASP A 111 -11.81 10.24 15.22
N ASN A 112 -12.18 9.92 16.47
CA ASN A 112 -11.21 9.77 17.57
C ASN A 112 -10.40 8.47 17.44
N VAL A 113 -10.98 7.41 16.89
CA VAL A 113 -10.31 6.12 16.68
C VAL A 113 -9.36 6.19 15.48
N ALA A 114 -9.73 6.87 14.40
CA ALA A 114 -8.89 7.07 13.22
C ALA A 114 -7.64 7.91 13.53
N ILE A 115 -7.79 9.02 14.27
CA ILE A 115 -6.67 9.86 14.69
C ILE A 115 -5.72 9.08 15.62
N GLN A 116 -6.25 8.20 16.47
CA GLN A 116 -5.43 7.37 17.35
C GLN A 116 -4.75 6.21 16.61
N LEU A 117 -5.43 5.60 15.62
CA LEU A 117 -4.87 4.53 14.80
C LEU A 117 -3.76 5.05 13.88
N GLU A 118 -3.91 6.21 13.27
CA GLU A 118 -2.85 6.83 12.44
C GLU A 118 -1.61 7.19 13.28
N LYS A 119 -1.81 7.74 14.49
CA LYS A 119 -0.72 7.97 15.45
C LYS A 119 -0.05 6.68 15.91
N THR A 120 -0.82 5.61 16.09
CA THR A 120 -0.32 4.28 16.50
C THR A 120 0.46 3.64 15.35
N GLN A 121 -0.04 3.73 14.12
CA GLN A 121 0.59 3.19 12.93
C GLN A 121 1.89 3.92 12.60
N SER A 122 1.91 5.26 12.71
CA SER A 122 3.14 6.06 12.55
C SER A 122 4.18 5.75 13.63
N SER A 123 3.73 5.47 14.86
CA SER A 123 4.64 5.08 15.96
C SER A 123 5.20 3.66 15.74
N LEU A 124 4.38 2.70 15.30
CA LEU A 124 4.81 1.34 14.97
C LEU A 124 5.80 1.31 13.80
N GLU A 125 5.58 2.15 12.79
CA GLU A 125 6.50 2.31 11.66
C GLU A 125 7.85 2.90 12.11
N TYR A 126 7.84 3.92 12.99
CA TYR A 126 9.06 4.47 13.61
C TYR A 126 9.84 3.42 14.40
N TYR A 127 9.17 2.60 15.22
CA TYR A 127 9.84 1.55 16.00
C TYR A 127 10.36 0.40 15.13
N PHE A 128 9.63 0.04 14.07
CA PHE A 128 10.10 -0.98 13.13
C PHE A 128 11.36 -0.52 12.38
N GLN A 129 11.40 0.73 11.91
CA GLN A 129 12.57 1.33 11.27
C GLN A 129 13.77 1.39 12.23
N ARG A 130 13.56 1.84 13.47
CA ARG A 130 14.61 1.93 14.50
C ARG A 130 15.18 0.57 14.90
N CYS A 131 14.35 -0.48 14.93
CA CYS A 131 14.81 -1.85 15.15
C CYS A 131 15.70 -2.37 14.02
N GLN A 132 15.36 -2.07 12.76
CA GLN A 132 16.18 -2.44 11.62
C GLN A 132 17.56 -1.75 11.66
N GLU A 133 17.61 -0.45 11.94
CA GLU A 133 18.87 0.31 12.06
C GLU A 133 19.79 -0.20 13.19
N LEU A 134 19.21 -0.56 14.34
CA LEU A 134 19.95 -1.09 15.49
C LEU A 134 20.46 -2.52 15.27
N GLU A 135 19.80 -3.33 14.43
CA GLU A 135 20.32 -4.63 13.99
C GLU A 135 21.55 -4.47 13.08
N PHE A 136 21.57 -3.44 12.23
CA PHE A 136 22.74 -3.11 11.41
C PHE A 136 23.93 -2.60 12.25
N GLU A 137 23.71 -1.82 13.32
CA GLU A 137 24.78 -1.38 14.25
C GLU A 137 25.45 -2.54 15.03
N LYS A 138 24.76 -3.67 15.21
CA LYS A 138 25.32 -4.87 15.87
C LYS A 138 26.20 -5.73 14.96
N LEU A 139 26.16 -5.50 13.65
CA LEU A 139 26.95 -6.24 12.65
C LEU A 139 28.29 -5.56 12.32
N ASP A 140 28.52 -4.33 12.77
CA ASP A 140 29.75 -3.54 12.57
C ASP A 140 30.67 -3.49 13.83
N ARG A 141 30.54 -4.48 14.74
CA ARG A 141 31.49 -4.70 15.85
C ARG A 141 32.18 -6.06 15.76
#